data_AF-A0A1W9GP32-F1
#
_entry.id   AF-A0A1W9GP32-F1
#
_cell.length_a   1.000
_cell.length_b   1.000
_cell.length_c   1.000
_cell.angle_alpha   90.00
_cell.angle_beta   90.00
_cell.angle_gamma   90.00
#
_symmetry.space_group_name_H-M   'P 1'
#
loop_
_entity.id
_entity.type
_entity.pdbx_description
1 polymer ?
#
loop_
_entity_poly.entity_id
_entity_poly.type
_entity_poly.pdbx_seq_one_letter_code
_entity_poly.pdbx_strand_id
1 'polypeptide(L)'
;MIAIPQIDRRNVDMDSRVKVSDPEKLTLLYERFRDVCLVEKEVWKEIFMPREITAGPVRTNVQDRYDVEIDDPAIEDTLDANIPMGSAALGAAIQEYRAHISFVRKV
;
A
#
# COMPACT_ATOMS: atom_id res chain seq x y z
N MET A 1 -40.33 -16.41 -22.91
CA MET A 1 -39.15 -16.87 -22.15
C MET A 1 -38.11 -15.77 -22.27
N ILE A 2 -38.01 -14.88 -21.28
CA ILE A 2 -37.05 -13.77 -21.29
C ILE A 2 -36.00 -14.11 -20.23
N ALA A 3 -34.75 -14.24 -20.68
CA ALA A 3 -33.62 -14.58 -19.83
C ALA A 3 -33.38 -13.48 -18.80
N ILE A 4 -33.40 -13.86 -17.53
CA ILE A 4 -33.00 -13.02 -16.41
C ILE A 4 -31.47 -12.97 -16.43
N PRO A 5 -30.82 -11.80 -16.63
CA PRO A 5 -29.37 -11.73 -16.45
C PRO A 5 -29.06 -11.96 -14.97
N GLN A 6 -28.28 -13.00 -14.69
CA GLN A 6 -27.84 -13.33 -13.34
C GLN A 6 -27.03 -12.17 -12.76
N ILE A 7 -27.61 -11.55 -11.74
CA ILE A 7 -26.94 -10.60 -10.85
C ILE A 7 -25.84 -11.40 -10.13
N ASP A 8 -24.58 -11.15 -10.49
CA ASP A 8 -23.40 -11.65 -9.78
C ASP A 8 -23.32 -10.99 -8.40
N ARG A 9 -24.14 -11.48 -7.45
CA ARG A 9 -23.98 -11.22 -6.02
C ARG A 9 -22.78 -12.02 -5.51
N ARG A 10 -21.56 -11.56 -5.81
CA ARG A 10 -20.37 -12.00 -5.07
C ARG A 10 -20.33 -11.28 -3.73
N ASN A 11 -20.93 -11.93 -2.73
CA ASN A 11 -20.65 -11.69 -1.32
C ASN A 11 -19.25 -12.23 -1.01
N VAL A 12 -18.23 -11.37 -0.96
CA VAL A 12 -16.87 -11.70 -0.50
C VAL A 12 -16.49 -10.72 0.60
N ASP A 13 -16.92 -11.01 1.83
CA ASP A 13 -16.38 -10.42 3.04
C ASP A 13 -15.81 -11.57 3.89
N MET A 14 -14.49 -11.72 3.87
CA MET A 14 -13.62 -12.33 4.89
C MET A 14 -12.18 -12.35 4.34
N ASP A 15 -11.35 -11.42 4.83
CA ASP A 15 -10.05 -10.97 4.28
C ASP A 15 -10.20 -9.89 3.18
N SER A 16 -10.84 -8.76 3.51
CA SER A 16 -10.99 -7.63 2.58
C SER A 16 -9.66 -6.86 2.43
N ARG A 17 -8.64 -7.54 1.91
CA ARG A 17 -7.40 -6.97 1.37
C ARG A 17 -7.77 -6.12 0.16
N VAL A 18 -8.00 -4.83 0.38
CA VAL A 18 -8.37 -3.91 -0.70
C VAL A 18 -7.09 -3.45 -1.39
N LYS A 19 -6.81 -3.98 -2.59
CA LYS A 19 -5.75 -3.45 -3.45
C LYS A 19 -6.04 -2.00 -3.80
N VAL A 20 -5.08 -1.12 -3.54
CA VAL A 20 -5.20 0.30 -3.83
C VAL A 20 -4.88 0.50 -5.30
N SER A 21 -5.89 0.81 -6.11
CA SER A 21 -5.73 1.14 -7.54
C SER A 21 -5.84 2.64 -7.83
N ASP A 22 -6.10 3.44 -6.80
CA ASP A 22 -6.29 4.88 -6.92
C ASP A 22 -4.92 5.59 -7.09
N PRO A 23 -4.71 6.36 -8.16
CA PRO A 23 -3.41 6.96 -8.48
C PRO A 23 -2.97 8.03 -7.47
N GLU A 24 -3.91 8.75 -6.86
CA GLU A 24 -3.61 9.77 -5.85
C GLU A 24 -3.15 9.10 -4.56
N LYS A 25 -3.85 8.05 -4.12
CA LYS A 25 -3.43 7.25 -2.97
C LYS A 25 -2.14 6.49 -3.22
N LEU A 26 -1.94 5.93 -4.41
CA LEU A 26 -0.71 5.23 -4.76
C LEU A 26 0.49 6.17 -4.63
N THR A 27 0.38 7.40 -5.14
CA THR A 27 1.43 8.42 -4.98
C THR A 27 1.77 8.63 -3.51
N LEU A 28 0.76 8.85 -2.66
CA LEU A 28 0.97 9.03 -1.23
C LEU A 28 1.58 7.79 -0.55
N LEU A 29 1.14 6.59 -0.95
CA LEU A 29 1.69 5.33 -0.44
C LEU A 29 3.15 5.15 -0.84
N TYR A 30 3.55 5.50 -2.07
CA TYR A 30 4.95 5.47 -2.49
C TYR A 30 5.81 6.45 -1.69
N GLU A 31 5.29 7.65 -1.41
CA GLU A 31 5.98 8.64 -0.57
C GLU A 31 6.15 8.12 0.87
N ARG A 32 5.10 7.53 1.43
CA ARG A 32 5.15 6.95 2.79
C ARG A 32 6.02 5.72 2.85
N PHE A 33 5.95 4.84 1.87
CA PHE A 33 6.78 3.66 1.74
C PHE A 33 8.27 4.03 1.79
N ARG A 34 8.65 5.02 1.00
CA ARG A 34 10.01 5.57 0.99
C ARG A 34 10.45 6.07 2.36
N ASP A 35 9.57 6.78 3.07
CA ASP A 35 9.87 7.29 4.41
C ASP A 35 10.01 6.16 5.44
N VAL A 36 9.08 5.20 5.45
CA VAL A 36 9.11 4.04 6.35
C VAL A 36 10.35 3.16 6.09
N CYS A 37 10.71 2.91 4.83
CA CYS A 37 11.94 2.21 4.46
C CYS A 37 13.20 2.84 5.09
N LEU A 38 13.24 4.17 5.21
CA LEU A 38 14.38 4.91 5.76
C LEU A 38 14.35 4.98 7.29
N VAL A 39 13.16 5.05 7.87
CA VAL A 39 12.95 5.17 9.32
C VAL A 39 13.11 3.82 10.01
N GLU A 40 12.49 2.76 9.48
CA GLU A 40 12.54 1.41 10.03
C GLU A 40 12.59 0.32 8.95
N LYS A 41 13.81 -0.21 8.72
CA LYS A 41 14.06 -1.27 7.73
C LYS A 41 13.34 -2.61 7.99
N GLU A 42 12.79 -2.83 9.18
CA GLU A 42 12.12 -4.09 9.53
C GLU A 42 10.62 -4.07 9.20
N VAL A 43 10.00 -2.88 9.15
CA VAL A 43 8.53 -2.73 8.97
C VAL A 43 8.15 -2.04 7.67
N TRP A 44 9.08 -1.82 6.74
CA TRP A 44 8.80 -1.19 5.45
C TRP A 44 7.71 -1.87 4.62
N LYS A 45 7.46 -3.16 4.85
CA LYS A 45 6.37 -3.91 4.23
C LYS A 45 4.99 -3.58 4.81
N GLU A 46 4.93 -2.88 5.94
CA GLU A 46 3.70 -2.39 6.58
C GLU A 46 3.73 -0.85 6.67
N ILE A 47 2.95 -0.20 5.82
CA ILE A 47 2.80 1.27 5.84
C ILE A 47 1.61 1.62 6.72
N PHE A 48 1.86 2.46 7.71
CA PHE A 48 0.82 3.04 8.56
C PHE A 48 0.50 4.44 8.07
N MET A 49 -0.71 4.65 7.56
CA MET A 49 -1.17 5.99 7.23
C MET A 49 -2.01 6.57 8.38
N PRO A 50 -1.66 7.77 8.88
CA PRO A 50 -2.56 8.51 9.76
C PRO A 50 -3.77 8.94 8.94
N ARG A 51 -4.97 8.53 9.36
CA ARG A 51 -6.21 8.97 8.70
C ARG A 51 -6.41 10.44 9.04
N GLU A 52 -6.40 11.32 8.04
CA GLU A 52 -6.55 12.76 8.24
C GLU A 52 -7.92 13.04 8.89
N ILE A 53 -7.89 13.60 10.10
CA ILE A 53 -9.07 13.84 10.93
C ILE A 53 -9.72 15.12 10.42
N THR A 54 -10.60 15.03 9.42
CA THR A 54 -11.44 16.16 9.02
C THR A 54 -12.60 16.29 10.02
N ALA A 55 -12.35 17.09 11.07
CA ALA A 55 -13.30 17.81 11.92
C ALA A 55 -14.51 17.04 12.52
N GLY A 56 -14.37 16.61 13.78
CA GLY A 56 -15.49 16.28 14.66
C GLY A 56 -15.05 15.50 15.91
N PRO A 57 -15.78 15.57 17.05
CA PRO A 57 -15.42 14.85 18.26
C PRO A 57 -15.69 13.34 18.07
N VAL A 58 -14.79 12.65 17.38
CA VAL A 58 -14.93 11.25 17.02
C VAL A 58 -13.67 10.49 17.43
N ARG A 59 -13.93 9.33 18.02
CA ARG A 59 -13.02 8.44 18.73
C ARG A 59 -11.69 8.24 17.98
N THR A 60 -10.63 8.71 18.62
CA THR A 60 -9.21 8.52 18.29
C THR A 60 -8.85 7.03 18.27
N ASN A 61 -7.93 6.64 17.37
CA ASN A 61 -7.29 5.31 17.22
C ASN A 61 -7.80 4.37 16.13
N VAL A 62 -8.15 4.86 14.94
CA VAL A 62 -8.13 4.00 13.74
C VAL A 62 -7.02 4.48 12.81
N GLN A 63 -5.91 3.74 12.79
CA GLN A 63 -4.82 3.91 11.82
C GLN A 63 -5.07 2.94 10.68
N ASP A 64 -4.95 3.42 9.44
CA ASP A 64 -5.10 2.57 8.27
C ASP A 64 -3.75 1.91 7.95
N ARG A 65 -3.74 0.59 7.96
CA ARG A 65 -2.54 -0.20 7.67
C ARG A 65 -2.58 -0.70 6.23
N TYR A 66 -1.47 -0.54 5.54
CA TYR A 66 -1.28 -1.01 4.18
C TYR A 66 -0.11 -1.99 4.16
N ASP A 67 -0.32 -3.15 3.57
CA ASP A 67 0.69 -4.15 3.30
C ASP A 67 1.27 -3.89 1.91
N VAL A 68 2.58 -4.02 1.76
CA VAL A 68 3.29 -3.86 0.49
C VAL A 68 3.57 -5.25 -0.07
N GLU A 69 2.85 -5.61 -1.12
CA GLU A 69 3.11 -6.82 -1.89
C GLU A 69 4.09 -6.50 -3.01
N ILE A 70 5.26 -7.13 -2.99
CA ILE A 70 6.24 -7.08 -4.06
C ILE A 70 6.17 -8.43 -4.79
N ASP A 71 5.93 -8.39 -6.10
CA ASP A 71 5.76 -9.59 -6.91
C ASP A 71 7.07 -10.38 -7.10
N ASP A 72 8.21 -9.68 -7.07
CA ASP A 72 9.53 -10.26 -7.32
C ASP A 72 10.50 -10.05 -6.13
N PRO A 73 11.12 -11.12 -5.59
CA PRO A 73 12.02 -11.01 -4.45
C PRO A 73 13.36 -10.33 -4.77
N ALA A 74 13.79 -10.25 -6.03
CA ALA A 74 14.99 -9.49 -6.40
C ALA A 74 14.75 -7.97 -6.32
N ILE A 75 13.51 -7.52 -6.53
CA ILE A 75 13.12 -6.12 -6.28
C ILE A 75 13.18 -5.82 -4.80
N GLU A 76 12.75 -6.76 -3.96
CA GLU A 76 12.85 -6.64 -2.51
C GLU A 76 14.31 -6.41 -2.06
N ASP A 77 15.23 -7.25 -2.53
CA ASP A 77 16.67 -7.13 -2.27
C ASP A 77 17.25 -5.82 -2.82
N THR A 78 16.82 -5.41 -4.02
CA THR A 78 17.23 -4.14 -4.62
C THR A 78 16.80 -2.95 -3.76
N LEU A 79 15.56 -2.95 -3.29
CA LEU A 79 15.05 -1.89 -2.42
C LEU A 79 15.85 -1.86 -1.11
N ASP A 80 16.07 -3.01 -0.46
CA ASP A 80 16.86 -3.12 0.77
C ASP A 80 18.29 -2.59 0.60
N ALA A 81 18.96 -2.95 -0.51
CA ALA A 81 20.29 -2.43 -0.84
C ALA A 81 20.30 -0.92 -1.09
N ASN A 82 19.18 -0.34 -1.53
CA ASN A 82 19.02 1.10 -1.75
C ASN A 82 18.60 1.88 -0.48
N ILE A 83 18.06 1.23 0.55
CA ILE A 83 17.73 1.86 1.85
C ILE A 83 18.94 2.63 2.43
N PRO A 84 20.15 2.03 2.60
CA PRO A 84 21.30 2.75 3.15
C PRO A 84 21.84 3.86 2.24
N MET A 85 21.50 3.82 0.94
CA MET A 85 21.87 4.88 -0.02
C MET A 85 21.01 6.14 0.15
N GLY A 86 19.94 6.05 0.94
CA GLY A 86 19.08 7.16 1.29
C GLY A 86 17.91 7.37 0.33
N SER A 87 17.14 8.41 0.62
CA SER A 87 15.82 8.61 0.03
C SER A 87 15.86 8.75 -1.50
N ALA A 88 16.87 9.39 -2.07
CA ALA A 88 16.95 9.63 -3.51
C ALA A 88 17.13 8.34 -4.33
N ALA A 89 18.04 7.47 -3.89
CA ALA A 89 18.31 6.19 -4.54
C ALA A 89 17.10 5.24 -4.40
N LEU A 90 16.55 5.14 -3.19
CA LEU A 90 15.34 4.35 -2.94
C LEU A 90 14.15 4.86 -3.77
N GLY A 91 13.95 6.18 -3.86
CA GLY A 91 12.87 6.76 -4.66
C GLY A 91 13.00 6.43 -6.16
N ALA A 92 14.22 6.38 -6.68
CA ALA A 92 14.48 5.97 -8.06
C ALA A 92 14.15 4.49 -8.28
N ALA A 93 14.59 3.60 -7.38
CA ALA A 93 14.27 2.18 -7.44
C ALA A 93 12.76 1.94 -7.33
N ILE A 94 12.07 2.56 -6.38
CA ILE A 94 10.61 2.46 -6.23
C ILE A 94 9.89 2.88 -7.52
N GLN A 95 10.32 3.98 -8.16
CA GLN A 95 9.71 4.42 -9.42
C GLN A 95 9.96 3.44 -10.58
N GLU A 96 11.16 2.87 -10.67
CA GLU A 96 11.51 1.86 -11.66
C GLU A 96 10.66 0.60 -11.50
N TYR A 97 10.47 0.15 -10.25
CA TYR A 97 9.76 -1.09 -9.91
C TYR A 97 8.30 -0.91 -9.52
N ARG A 98 7.72 0.29 -9.67
CA ARG A 98 6.31 0.58 -9.29
C ARG A 98 5.28 -0.34 -9.94
N ALA A 99 5.61 -0.95 -11.08
CA ALA A 99 4.75 -1.92 -11.75
C ALA A 99 4.64 -3.26 -11.00
N HIS A 100 5.63 -3.57 -10.16
CA HIS A 100 5.72 -4.80 -9.37
C HIS A 100 5.38 -4.58 -7.89
N ILE A 101 5.21 -3.33 -7.48
CA ILE A 101 4.85 -2.94 -6.11
C ILE A 101 3.34 -2.71 -6.06
N SER A 102 2.64 -3.52 -5.28
CA SER A 102 1.21 -3.41 -5.03
C SER A 102 0.94 -3.09 -3.58
N PHE A 103 0.03 -2.17 -3.32
CA PHE A 103 -0.37 -1.83 -1.95
C PHE A 103 -1.74 -2.40 -1.63
N VAL A 104 -1.83 -3.07 -0.50
CA VAL A 104 -3.03 -3.75 -0.03
C VAL A 104 -3.45 -3.14 1.30
N ARG A 105 -4.60 -2.47 1.35
CA ARG A 105 -5.14 -1.99 2.63
C ARG A 105 -5.65 -3.18 3.44
N LYS A 106 -5.19 -3.28 4.69
CA LYS A 106 -5.68 -4.20 5.71
C LYS A 106 -6.80 -3.51 6.48
N VAL A 107 -8.03 -4.03 6.35
CA VAL A 107 -9.22 -3.53 7.07
C VAL A 107 -9.35 -4.13 8.46
#